data_AF-A0A961KDM3-F1
#
_entry.id   AF-A0A961KDM3-F1
#
_cell.length_a   1.000
_cell.length_b   1.000
_cell.length_c   1.000
_cell.angle_alpha   90.00
_cell.angle_beta   90.00
_cell.angle_gamma   90.00
#
_symmetry.space_group_name_H-M   'P 1'
#
loop_
_entity.id
_entity.type
_entity.pdbx_description
1 polymer ?
#
loop_
_entity_poly.entity_id
_entity_poly.type
_entity_poly.pdbx_seq_one_letter_code
_entity_poly.pdbx_strand_id
1 'polypeptide(L)'
;MRLHTIFSIAVLCTVPMAALADGNTHMTGGHTPSAEAARVYIANLADGDTVTSPVTVVFGLQGMGVAPAGVERDHTGHHHLLIDR
;
A
#
# COMPACT_ATOMS: atom_id res chain seq x y z
N MET A 1 63.60 -3.84 -23.38
CA MET A 1 62.95 -3.07 -24.47
C MET A 1 62.06 -4.05 -25.25
N ARG A 2 60.83 -3.65 -25.57
CA ARG A 2 59.80 -4.38 -26.36
C ARG A 2 58.94 -5.36 -25.54
N LEU A 3 57.84 -4.95 -24.93
CA LEU A 3 56.56 -4.39 -25.43
C LEU A 3 55.51 -5.49 -25.65
N HIS A 4 54.45 -5.34 -24.86
CA HIS A 4 53.16 -6.03 -24.79
C HIS A 4 52.43 -6.20 -26.14
N THR A 5 51.71 -7.31 -26.31
CA THR A 5 50.59 -7.50 -27.28
C THR A 5 49.73 -8.67 -26.76
N ILE A 6 48.80 -8.47 -25.82
CA ILE A 6 47.36 -8.07 -25.92
C ILE A 6 46.50 -8.94 -26.86
N PHE A 7 45.33 -9.31 -26.32
CA PHE A 7 44.05 -9.70 -26.94
C PHE A 7 43.67 -11.17 -26.87
N SER A 8 43.25 -11.59 -25.68
CA SER A 8 42.16 -12.56 -25.53
C SER A 8 41.10 -11.91 -24.67
N ILE A 9 39.89 -11.80 -25.23
CA ILE A 9 38.57 -11.93 -24.59
C ILE A 9 37.57 -11.60 -25.70
N ALA A 10 37.05 -12.65 -26.33
CA ALA A 10 35.78 -12.57 -27.04
C ALA A 10 34.68 -12.78 -26.00
N VAL A 11 34.07 -11.70 -25.51
CA VAL A 11 32.80 -11.84 -24.78
C VAL A 11 31.69 -11.86 -25.82
N LEU A 12 31.17 -13.06 -26.05
CA LEU A 12 29.95 -13.31 -26.80
C LEU A 12 28.79 -12.67 -26.03
N CYS A 13 28.29 -11.52 -26.49
CA CYS A 13 27.09 -10.88 -25.95
C CYS A 13 25.87 -11.72 -26.35
N THR A 14 25.50 -12.69 -25.53
CA THR A 14 24.24 -13.43 -25.66
C THR A 14 23.12 -12.53 -25.16
N VAL A 15 22.32 -11.99 -26.08
CA VAL A 15 21.09 -11.25 -25.75
C VAL A 15 20.02 -12.29 -25.38
N PRO A 16 19.48 -12.34 -24.14
CA PRO A 16 18.32 -13.16 -23.89
C PRO A 16 17.09 -12.47 -24.47
N MET A 17 16.54 -13.13 -25.49
CA MET A 17 15.21 -12.87 -26.03
C MET A 17 14.15 -13.16 -24.96
N ALA A 18 13.10 -12.34 -24.98
CA ALA A 18 11.79 -12.52 -24.33
C ALA A 18 11.68 -12.17 -22.85
N ALA A 19 11.27 -10.93 -22.60
CA ALA A 19 10.23 -10.66 -21.62
C ALA A 19 9.19 -9.75 -22.30
N LEU A 20 8.09 -10.36 -22.77
CA LEU A 20 6.89 -9.62 -23.14
C LEU A 20 6.36 -8.99 -21.85
N ALA A 21 6.46 -7.67 -21.75
CA ALA A 21 5.81 -6.92 -20.70
C ALA A 21 4.32 -6.83 -21.06
N ASP A 22 3.50 -7.68 -20.45
CA ASP A 22 2.06 -7.49 -20.39
C ASP A 22 1.78 -6.22 -19.56
N GLY A 23 1.78 -5.08 -20.24
CA GLY A 23 1.48 -3.78 -19.69
C GLY A 23 -0.01 -3.61 -19.44
N ASN A 24 -0.55 -4.35 -18.46
CA ASN A 24 -1.86 -4.06 -17.88
C ASN A 24 -1.68 -3.47 -16.48
N THR A 25 -0.95 -2.35 -16.40
CA THR A 25 -0.89 -1.53 -15.20
C THR A 25 -2.27 -0.88 -15.00
N HIS A 26 -3.14 -1.56 -14.28
CA HIS A 26 -4.32 -0.94 -13.71
C HIS A 26 -3.83 0.10 -12.70
N MET A 27 -3.74 1.36 -13.12
CA MET A 27 -3.56 2.50 -12.23
C MET A 27 -4.84 2.68 -11.43
N THR A 28 -5.09 1.77 -10.47
CA THR A 28 -6.02 2.03 -9.38
C THR A 28 -5.39 3.16 -8.58
N GLY A 29 -6.08 4.29 -8.38
CA GLY A 29 -5.64 5.31 -7.41
C GLY A 29 -5.35 4.59 -6.09
N GLY A 30 -4.07 4.51 -5.74
CA GLY A 30 -3.53 3.36 -5.01
C GLY A 30 -4.15 3.21 -3.63
N HIS A 31 -4.80 2.07 -3.38
CA HIS A 31 -4.95 1.60 -2.02
C HIS A 31 -3.53 1.37 -1.49
N THR A 32 -3.06 2.24 -0.60
CA THR A 32 -1.82 1.99 0.13
C THR A 32 -2.09 0.83 1.10
N PRO A 33 -1.24 -0.20 1.12
CA PRO A 33 -1.44 -1.32 2.02
C PRO A 33 -1.41 -0.83 3.47
N SER A 34 -2.36 -1.29 4.28
CA SER A 34 -2.30 -1.07 5.72
C SER A 34 -1.18 -1.92 6.34
N ALA A 35 -0.68 -1.53 7.51
CA ALA A 35 0.27 -2.36 8.25
C ALA A 35 -0.33 -3.75 8.57
N GLU A 36 0.51 -4.78 8.71
CA GLU A 36 0.12 -6.19 8.90
C GLU A 36 -0.90 -6.43 10.04
N ALA A 37 -0.87 -5.59 11.08
CA ALA A 37 -1.74 -5.67 12.26
C ALA A 37 -2.66 -4.44 12.41
N ALA A 38 -2.92 -3.74 11.31
CA ALA A 38 -3.82 -2.60 11.31
C ALA A 38 -5.27 -3.03 11.56
N ARG A 39 -5.95 -2.36 12.48
CA ARG A 39 -7.38 -2.59 12.75
C ARG A 39 -8.10 -1.28 13.03
N VAL A 40 -9.35 -1.20 12.56
CA VAL A 40 -10.31 -0.14 12.90
C VAL A 40 -11.47 -0.80 13.63
N TYR A 41 -11.98 -0.17 14.69
CA TYR A 41 -13.08 -0.72 15.48
C TYR A 41 -13.94 0.39 16.09
N ILE A 42 -15.11 0.04 16.58
CA ILE A 42 -15.97 0.93 17.36
C ILE A 42 -15.69 0.69 18.84
N ALA A 43 -15.31 1.75 19.56
CA ALA A 43 -14.85 1.63 20.95
C ALA A 43 -15.98 1.73 21.98
N ASN A 44 -17.13 2.30 21.60
CA ASN A 44 -18.19 2.67 22.54
C ASN A 44 -19.54 1.96 22.31
N LEU A 45 -19.64 1.09 21.30
CA LEU A 45 -20.84 0.32 20.97
C LEU A 45 -20.45 -1.14 20.73
N ALA A 46 -21.29 -2.06 21.16
CA ALA A 46 -21.17 -3.49 20.90
C ALA A 46 -22.09 -3.92 19.75
N ASP A 47 -21.82 -5.10 19.19
CA ASP A 47 -22.69 -5.70 18.19
C ASP A 47 -24.08 -5.99 18.78
N GLY A 48 -25.13 -5.63 18.04
CA GLY A 48 -26.53 -5.78 18.47
C GLY A 48 -27.06 -4.68 19.41
N ASP A 49 -26.26 -3.68 19.78
CA ASP A 49 -26.73 -2.58 20.63
C ASP A 49 -27.89 -1.82 19.98
N THR A 50 -28.93 -1.54 20.78
CA THR A 50 -30.01 -0.62 20.39
C THR A 50 -29.69 0.77 20.94
N VAL A 51 -29.62 1.76 20.06
CA VAL A 51 -29.28 3.15 20.41
C VAL A 51 -30.43 4.10 20.09
N THR A 52 -30.49 5.22 20.81
CA THR A 52 -31.47 6.30 20.56
C THR A 52 -30.72 7.58 20.20
N SER A 53 -31.29 8.37 19.29
CA SER A 53 -30.69 9.64 18.85
C SER A 53 -30.64 10.67 19.98
N PRO A 54 -29.54 11.46 20.10
CA PRO A 54 -28.36 11.45 19.24
C PRO A 54 -27.39 10.29 19.55
N VAL A 55 -26.79 9.72 18.50
CA VAL A 55 -25.81 8.64 18.62
C VAL A 55 -24.40 9.18 18.42
N THR A 56 -23.52 8.93 19.40
CA THR A 56 -22.08 9.18 19.28
C THR A 56 -21.38 7.88 18.93
N VAL A 57 -20.52 7.89 17.91
CA VAL A 57 -19.68 6.74 17.52
C VAL A 57 -18.21 7.13 17.67
N VAL A 58 -17.46 6.31 18.41
CA VAL A 58 -16.04 6.51 18.70
C VAL A 58 -15.23 5.46 17.95
N PHE A 59 -14.42 5.92 17.00
CA PHE A 59 -13.50 5.05 16.27
C PHE A 59 -12.22 4.80 17.06
N GLY A 60 -11.84 3.53 17.14
CA GLY A 60 -10.53 3.09 17.57
C GLY A 60 -9.69 2.65 16.38
N LEU A 61 -8.38 2.89 16.48
CA LEU A 61 -7.40 2.52 15.46
C LEU A 61 -6.18 1.90 16.15
N GLN A 62 -5.66 0.80 15.60
CA GLN A 62 -4.34 0.26 15.96
C GLN A 62 -3.53 0.02 14.68
N GLY A 63 -2.20 0.20 14.78
CA GLY A 63 -1.25 -0.18 13.72
C GLY A 63 -1.16 0.84 12.57
N MET A 64 -1.91 1.93 12.65
CA MET A 64 -1.95 3.02 11.66
C MET A 64 -2.00 4.37 12.39
N GLY A 65 -1.70 5.45 11.68
CA GLY A 65 -1.78 6.83 12.19
C GLY A 65 -2.94 7.64 11.59
N VAL A 66 -3.20 8.80 12.18
CA VAL A 66 -4.21 9.78 11.69
C VAL A 66 -3.51 11.04 11.17
N ALA A 67 -3.69 11.38 9.90
CA ALA A 67 -3.15 12.59 9.28
C ALA A 67 -4.25 13.60 8.93
N PRO A 68 -3.94 14.92 8.89
CA PRO A 68 -4.84 15.91 8.31
C PRO A 68 -5.18 15.61 6.85
N ALA A 69 -6.36 16.05 6.40
CA ALA A 69 -6.74 15.90 5.00
C ALA A 69 -5.74 16.62 4.06
N GLY A 70 -5.35 15.94 2.98
CA GLY A 70 -4.39 16.46 2.00
C GLY A 70 -2.92 16.35 2.39
N VAL A 71 -2.60 15.74 3.55
CA VAL A 71 -1.23 15.43 3.95
C VAL A 71 -0.96 13.95 3.73
N GLU A 72 -0.11 13.64 2.75
CA GLU A 72 0.36 12.28 2.54
C GLU A 72 1.31 11.88 3.67
N ARG A 73 0.97 10.78 4.34
CA ARG A 73 1.80 10.20 5.40
C ARG A 73 1.66 8.69 5.40
N ASP A 74 2.79 8.01 5.56
CA ASP A 74 2.82 6.55 5.63
C ASP A 74 1.89 6.02 6.72
N HIS A 75 1.27 4.88 6.43
CA HIS A 75 0.34 4.19 7.33
C HIS A 75 -0.83 5.07 7.79
N THR A 76 -1.38 5.90 6.89
CA THR A 76 -2.62 6.66 7.10
C THR A 76 -3.61 6.41 5.95
N GLY A 77 -4.89 6.74 6.13
CA GLY A 77 -5.92 6.49 5.12
C GLY A 77 -7.30 7.03 5.49
N HIS A 78 -8.33 6.55 4.78
CA HIS A 78 -9.73 6.98 4.95
C HIS A 78 -10.57 5.93 5.68
N HIS A 79 -11.22 6.33 6.77
CA HIS A 79 -12.14 5.48 7.52
C HIS A 79 -13.57 5.90 7.22
N HIS A 80 -14.38 4.96 6.73
CA HIS A 80 -15.78 5.20 6.40
C HIS A 80 -16.70 4.52 7.43
N LEU A 81 -17.71 5.24 7.91
CA LEU A 81 -18.87 4.65 8.58
C LEU A 81 -19.95 4.38 7.55
N LEU A 82 -20.44 3.15 7.51
CA LEU A 82 -21.51 2.72 6.62
C LEU A 82 -22.74 2.40 7.46
N ILE A 83 -23.90 2.92 7.07
CA ILE A 83 -25.19 2.69 7.70
C ILE A 83 -26.15 2.27 6.59
N ASP A 84 -26.86 1.17 6.77
CA ASP A 84 -27.89 0.65 5.85
C ASP A 84 -27.45 0.61 4.38
N ARG A 85 -26.31 -0.02 4.13
CA ARG A 85 -25.65 -0.05 2.82
C ARG A 85 -26.11 -1.15 1.89
#